data_AF-A0A853J9I1-F1
#
_entry.id   AF-A0A853J9I1-F1
#
_cell.length_a   1.000
_cell.length_b   1.000
_cell.length_c   1.000
_cell.angle_alpha   90.00
_cell.angle_beta   90.00
_cell.angle_gamma   90.00
#
_symmetry.space_group_name_H-M   'P 1'
#
loop_
_entity.id
_entity.type
_entity.pdbx_description
1 polymer ?
#
loop_
_entity_poly.entity_id
_entity_poly.type
_entity_poly.pdbx_seq_one_letter_code
_entity_poly.pdbx_strand_id
1 'polypeptide(L)'
;MASSETSTTVEGDGARLEADFAYDPRQRALRVRYRLHNTGGEELAVFDRGNRHAVLSGRQQGGAVGDPAFREDGADVTLSHIALPLPSPSPTVPPMPLAARLPAGAELEGEFAFAPPTAEPARRMRWCLGVARFEESELTAPENVDGVEVWQASFAFAERQQLLCTPWFDVVAGAFEAEG
;
A
#
# COMPACT_ATOMS: atom_id res chain seq x y z
N MET A 1 -4.92 -26.86 -1.95
CA MET A 1 -3.94 -26.76 -0.85
C MET A 1 -4.02 -25.32 -0.40
N ALA A 2 -4.37 -25.06 0.86
CA ALA A 2 -4.44 -23.70 1.38
C ALA A 2 -3.03 -23.13 1.39
N SER A 3 -2.82 -21.97 0.76
CA SER A 3 -1.60 -21.20 0.92
C SER A 3 -1.43 -20.90 2.41
N SER A 4 -0.29 -21.30 3.00
CA SER A 4 0.06 -20.94 4.37
C SER A 4 0.25 -19.43 4.43
N GLU A 5 -0.40 -18.79 5.40
CA GLU A 5 -0.18 -17.38 5.72
C GLU A 5 1.06 -17.28 6.62
N THR A 6 1.95 -16.36 6.27
CA THR A 6 3.16 -16.05 7.04
C THR A 6 3.14 -14.57 7.41
N SER A 7 3.41 -14.27 8.67
CA SER A 7 3.32 -12.92 9.25
C SER A 7 4.67 -12.23 9.35
N THR A 8 4.68 -10.90 9.23
CA THR A 8 5.79 -10.03 9.61
C THR A 8 5.29 -8.75 10.27
N THR A 9 6.20 -8.05 10.96
CA THR A 9 5.94 -6.74 11.55
C THR A 9 7.03 -5.77 11.14
N VAL A 10 6.62 -4.57 10.73
CA VAL A 10 7.50 -3.47 10.36
C VAL A 10 7.14 -2.27 11.23
N GLU A 11 8.15 -1.60 11.77
CA GLU A 11 7.96 -0.35 12.51
C GLU A 11 8.52 0.82 11.70
N GLY A 12 7.85 1.96 11.80
CA GLY A 12 8.31 3.24 11.31
C GLY A 12 7.92 4.34 12.28
N ASP A 13 8.20 5.58 11.92
CA ASP A 13 7.99 6.73 12.81
C ASP A 13 6.50 6.89 13.14
N GLY A 14 6.11 6.48 14.35
CA GLY A 14 4.73 6.54 14.83
C GLY A 14 3.76 5.55 14.17
N ALA A 15 4.28 4.51 13.50
CA ALA A 15 3.45 3.50 12.83
C ALA A 15 4.00 2.08 13.04
N ARG A 16 3.10 1.11 13.24
CA ARG A 16 3.42 -0.33 13.23
C ARG A 16 2.54 -1.04 12.21
N LEU A 17 3.16 -1.71 11.24
CA LEU A 17 2.50 -2.49 10.21
C LEU A 17 2.67 -3.99 10.51
N GLU A 18 1.57 -4.68 10.71
CA GLU A 18 1.50 -6.14 10.75
C GLU A 18 0.96 -6.63 9.40
N ALA A 19 1.64 -7.58 8.76
CA ALA A 19 1.26 -8.07 7.44
C ALA A 19 1.38 -9.59 7.33
N ASP A 20 0.34 -10.23 6.82
CA ASP A 20 0.26 -11.65 6.51
C ASP A 20 0.29 -11.86 5.01
N PHE A 21 1.27 -12.63 4.54
CA PHE A 21 1.45 -12.95 3.13
C PHE A 21 1.04 -14.39 2.85
N ALA A 22 0.28 -14.56 1.77
CA ALA A 22 -0.04 -15.87 1.21
C ALA A 22 0.15 -15.83 -0.30
N TYR A 23 1.15 -16.56 -0.80
CA TYR A 23 1.41 -16.67 -2.23
C TYR A 23 0.66 -17.87 -2.84
N ASP A 24 0.03 -17.66 -3.99
CA ASP A 24 -0.53 -18.73 -4.83
C ASP A 24 0.34 -18.91 -6.08
N PRO A 25 1.13 -20.00 -6.18
CA PRO A 25 2.00 -20.23 -7.32
C PRO A 25 1.25 -20.53 -8.62
N ARG A 26 -0.03 -20.95 -8.56
CA ARG A 26 -0.84 -21.22 -9.76
C ARG A 26 -1.32 -19.93 -10.41
N GLN A 27 -1.71 -18.98 -9.58
CA GLN A 27 -2.18 -17.66 -10.01
C GLN A 27 -1.04 -16.64 -10.10
N ARG A 28 0.16 -17.00 -9.60
CA ARG A 28 1.30 -16.09 -9.39
C ARG A 28 0.89 -14.84 -8.60
N ALA A 29 -0.05 -15.01 -7.69
CA ALA A 29 -0.69 -13.93 -6.95
C ALA A 29 -0.21 -13.91 -5.51
N LEU A 30 0.12 -12.74 -4.99
CA LEU A 30 0.35 -12.53 -3.57
C LEU A 30 -0.93 -11.94 -2.96
N ARG A 31 -1.50 -12.64 -1.98
CA ARG A 31 -2.49 -12.08 -1.08
C ARG A 31 -1.78 -11.47 0.13
N VAL A 32 -2.16 -10.26 0.48
CA VAL A 32 -1.67 -9.53 1.65
C VAL A 32 -2.85 -9.11 2.48
N ARG A 33 -2.86 -9.50 3.75
CA ARG A 33 -3.76 -8.97 4.78
C ARG A 33 -2.91 -8.17 5.75
N TYR A 34 -3.37 -7.00 6.17
CA TYR A 34 -2.57 -6.17 7.05
C TYR A 34 -3.41 -5.41 8.07
N ARG A 35 -2.74 -5.05 9.15
CA ARG A 35 -3.20 -4.11 10.15
C ARG A 35 -2.14 -3.06 10.39
N LEU A 36 -2.50 -1.80 10.18
CA LEU A 36 -1.66 -0.66 10.44
C LEU A 36 -2.13 0.00 11.75
N HIS A 37 -1.23 0.09 12.71
CA HIS A 37 -1.46 0.81 13.96
C HIS A 37 -0.77 2.18 13.91
N ASN A 38 -1.52 3.23 14.24
CA ASN A 38 -0.92 4.53 14.53
C ASN A 38 -0.48 4.56 16.00
N THR A 39 0.81 4.34 16.22
CA THR A 39 1.42 4.34 17.56
C THR A 39 1.89 5.73 17.99
N GLY A 40 1.83 6.71 17.10
CA GLY A 40 2.16 8.10 17.35
C GLY A 40 1.02 8.91 17.98
N GLY A 41 1.33 10.19 18.28
CA GLY A 41 0.35 11.16 18.80
C GLY A 41 -0.31 12.04 17.73
N GLU A 42 0.12 11.92 16.47
CA GLU A 42 -0.38 12.67 15.33
C GLU A 42 -1.20 11.74 14.44
N GLU A 43 -2.17 12.30 13.72
CA GLU A 43 -2.93 11.52 12.74
C GLU A 43 -2.07 11.19 11.51
N LEU A 44 -2.36 10.07 10.86
CA LEU A 44 -1.65 9.62 9.67
C LEU A 44 -2.53 9.68 8.42
N ALA A 45 -1.91 10.00 7.30
CA ALA A 45 -2.43 9.78 5.95
C ALA A 45 -1.82 8.49 5.40
N VAL A 46 -2.65 7.53 5.01
CA VAL A 46 -2.25 6.18 4.55
C VAL A 46 -2.57 6.01 3.06
N PHE A 47 -1.56 5.71 2.24
CA PHE A 47 -1.66 5.73 0.78
C PHE A 47 -1.99 4.36 0.15
N ASP A 48 -2.98 3.66 0.69
CA ASP A 48 -3.48 2.36 0.21
C ASP A 48 -4.73 2.46 -0.68
N ARG A 49 -5.35 3.64 -0.81
CA ARG A 49 -6.61 3.84 -1.55
C ARG A 49 -6.43 4.18 -3.03
N GLY A 50 -5.22 4.05 -3.57
CA GLY A 50 -4.96 4.28 -4.99
C GLY A 50 -5.10 5.76 -5.39
N ASN A 51 -5.83 6.05 -6.46
CA ASN A 51 -5.96 7.41 -7.00
C ASN A 51 -7.38 7.74 -7.48
N ARG A 52 -7.71 9.03 -7.46
CA ARG A 52 -9.04 9.54 -7.80
C ARG A 52 -9.47 9.17 -9.22
N HIS A 53 -8.54 9.16 -10.17
CA HIS A 53 -8.84 8.83 -11.56
C HIS A 53 -9.25 7.36 -11.73
N ALA A 54 -8.65 6.42 -10.99
CA ALA A 54 -9.05 5.01 -10.98
C ALA A 54 -10.48 4.81 -10.45
N VAL A 55 -10.85 5.53 -9.40
CA VAL A 55 -12.21 5.52 -8.85
C VAL A 55 -13.22 6.08 -9.85
N LEU A 56 -12.94 7.25 -10.44
CA LEU A 56 -13.84 7.89 -11.40
C LEU A 56 -14.00 7.11 -12.71
N SER A 57 -12.99 6.33 -13.10
CA SER A 57 -13.05 5.45 -14.28
C SER A 57 -13.66 4.07 -13.99
N GLY A 58 -14.09 3.80 -12.74
CA GLY A 58 -14.66 2.53 -12.34
C GLY A 58 -13.66 1.36 -12.29
N ARG A 59 -12.36 1.64 -12.38
CA ARG A 59 -11.31 0.63 -12.24
C ARG A 59 -11.07 0.23 -10.78
N GLN A 60 -11.55 1.04 -9.84
CA GLN A 60 -11.43 0.80 -8.40
C GLN A 60 -12.71 1.25 -7.69
N GLN A 61 -13.11 0.52 -6.66
CA GLN A 61 -14.17 0.95 -5.75
C GLN A 61 -13.63 2.03 -4.80
N GLY A 62 -14.42 3.09 -4.55
CA GLY A 62 -14.07 4.09 -3.55
C GLY A 62 -13.93 3.46 -2.16
N GLY A 63 -12.99 3.92 -1.34
CA GLY A 63 -12.75 3.37 -0.01
C GLY A 63 -12.05 2.02 0.02
N ALA A 64 -12.07 1.22 -1.05
CA ALA A 64 -11.32 -0.03 -1.13
C ALA A 64 -9.81 0.20 -1.26
N VAL A 65 -9.03 -0.79 -0.82
CA VAL A 65 -7.59 -0.84 -1.11
C VAL A 65 -7.43 -0.92 -2.63
N GLY A 66 -6.58 -0.06 -3.19
CA GLY A 66 -6.30 -0.03 -4.63
C GLY A 66 -5.42 -1.19 -5.07
N ASP A 67 -5.20 -1.30 -6.38
CA ASP A 67 -4.12 -2.14 -6.89
C ASP A 67 -2.77 -1.48 -6.58
N PRO A 68 -1.77 -2.24 -6.10
CA PRO A 68 -0.45 -1.69 -5.86
C PRO A 68 0.25 -1.38 -7.19
N ALA A 69 1.10 -0.36 -7.19
CA ALA A 69 2.13 -0.25 -8.20
C ALA A 69 3.12 -1.42 -8.03
N PHE A 70 3.83 -1.80 -9.09
CA PHE A 70 4.88 -2.82 -8.99
C PHE A 70 6.14 -2.40 -9.76
N ARG A 71 7.29 -2.88 -9.28
CA ARG A 71 8.57 -2.78 -9.96
C ARG A 71 9.29 -4.13 -9.94
N GLU A 72 9.85 -4.50 -11.08
CA GLU A 72 10.69 -5.68 -11.26
C GLU A 72 12.16 -5.28 -11.27
N ASP A 73 12.94 -5.90 -10.39
CA ASP A 73 14.40 -5.80 -10.34
C ASP A 73 14.96 -7.22 -10.53
N GLY A 74 15.01 -7.68 -11.79
CA GLY A 74 15.29 -9.08 -12.13
C GLY A 74 14.13 -9.98 -11.71
N ALA A 75 14.38 -10.98 -10.86
CA ALA A 75 13.36 -11.86 -10.32
C ALA A 75 12.75 -11.37 -8.99
N ASP A 76 13.19 -10.21 -8.48
CA ASP A 76 12.68 -9.64 -7.24
C ASP A 76 11.60 -8.60 -7.57
N VAL A 77 10.43 -8.68 -6.92
CA VAL A 77 9.27 -7.81 -7.18
C VAL A 77 8.92 -6.97 -5.95
N THR A 78 8.86 -5.65 -6.12
CA THR A 78 8.34 -4.74 -5.09
C THR A 78 6.93 -4.31 -5.46
N LEU A 79 5.98 -4.52 -4.55
CA LEU A 79 4.65 -3.93 -4.59
C LEU A 79 4.61 -2.65 -3.75
N SER A 80 3.92 -1.62 -4.21
CA SER A 80 3.88 -0.32 -3.55
C SER A 80 2.49 0.29 -3.52
N HIS A 81 2.02 0.59 -2.31
CA HIS A 81 0.89 1.47 -2.05
C HIS A 81 1.44 2.80 -1.53
N ILE A 82 1.64 3.77 -2.42
CA ILE A 82 2.35 5.02 -2.13
C ILE A 82 1.67 6.20 -2.82
N ALA A 83 1.87 7.42 -2.29
CA ALA A 83 1.63 8.63 -3.06
C ALA A 83 2.64 8.69 -4.21
N LEU A 84 2.16 8.67 -5.46
CA LEU A 84 3.01 8.81 -6.64
C LEU A 84 3.22 10.29 -6.98
N PRO A 85 4.39 10.68 -7.52
CA PRO A 85 4.61 12.03 -8.00
C PRO A 85 3.72 12.32 -9.22
N LEU A 86 3.52 13.60 -9.51
CA LEU A 86 2.83 14.01 -10.74
C LEU A 86 3.62 13.49 -11.96
N PRO A 87 2.99 12.74 -12.89
CA PRO A 87 3.67 12.25 -14.07
C PRO A 87 4.23 13.40 -14.93
N SER A 88 5.35 13.13 -15.61
CA SER A 88 5.96 14.04 -16.57
C SER A 88 5.98 13.38 -17.97
N PRO A 89 5.29 13.95 -18.98
CA PRO A 89 4.49 15.18 -18.92
C PRO A 89 3.19 15.01 -18.12
N SER A 90 2.68 16.11 -17.55
CA SER A 90 1.45 16.08 -16.76
C SER A 90 0.22 15.78 -17.62
N PRO A 91 -0.63 14.82 -17.24
CA PRO A 91 -1.83 14.51 -17.99
C PRO A 91 -2.91 15.58 -17.78
N THR A 92 -3.90 15.63 -18.69
CA THR A 92 -5.04 16.56 -18.58
C THR A 92 -5.84 16.37 -17.28
N VAL A 93 -5.96 15.12 -16.82
CA VAL A 93 -6.56 14.78 -15.52
C VAL A 93 -5.50 14.07 -14.68
N PRO A 94 -4.89 14.77 -13.72
CA PRO A 94 -3.89 14.17 -12.83
C PRO A 94 -4.48 13.03 -11.99
N PRO A 95 -3.73 11.92 -11.81
CA PRO A 95 -4.13 10.83 -10.93
C PRO A 95 -3.86 11.22 -9.47
N MET A 96 -4.66 12.13 -8.93
CA MET A 96 -4.54 12.60 -7.54
C MET A 96 -4.51 11.42 -6.57
N PRO A 97 -3.46 11.26 -5.74
CA PRO A 97 -3.39 10.21 -4.73
C PRO A 97 -4.56 10.29 -3.75
N LEU A 98 -5.05 9.13 -3.30
CA LEU A 98 -6.03 9.03 -2.23
C LEU A 98 -5.36 8.52 -0.96
N ALA A 99 -5.70 9.13 0.16
CA ALA A 99 -5.22 8.75 1.48
C ALA A 99 -6.38 8.41 2.42
N ALA A 100 -6.29 7.29 3.13
CA ALA A 100 -7.15 7.05 4.28
C ALA A 100 -6.60 7.82 5.49
N ARG A 101 -7.49 8.49 6.23
CA ARG A 101 -7.15 9.10 7.52
C ARG A 101 -7.09 8.02 8.60
N LEU A 102 -6.03 8.03 9.38
CA LEU A 102 -5.86 7.15 10.53
C LEU A 102 -5.57 7.97 11.80
N PRO A 103 -6.55 8.11 12.71
CA PRO A 103 -6.37 8.85 13.96
C PRO A 103 -5.25 8.29 14.84
N ALA A 104 -4.73 9.12 15.75
CA ALA A 104 -3.75 8.69 16.75
C ALA A 104 -4.31 7.56 17.63
N GLY A 105 -3.53 6.50 17.84
CA GLY A 105 -3.93 5.31 18.61
C GLY A 105 -4.95 4.40 17.92
N ALA A 106 -5.42 4.73 16.72
CA ALA A 106 -6.34 3.89 15.96
C ALA A 106 -5.62 2.85 15.10
N GLU A 107 -6.41 1.93 14.54
CA GLU A 107 -5.95 0.92 13.59
C GLU A 107 -6.73 0.99 12.28
N LEU A 108 -6.05 0.60 11.19
CA LEU A 108 -6.62 0.45 9.86
C LEU A 108 -6.32 -0.96 9.38
N GLU A 109 -7.36 -1.67 8.96
CA GLU A 109 -7.23 -2.99 8.35
C GLU A 109 -7.44 -2.92 6.84
N GLY A 110 -6.77 -3.81 6.12
CA GLY A 110 -6.95 -3.94 4.68
C GLY A 110 -6.50 -5.30 4.17
N GLU A 111 -6.96 -5.60 2.96
CA GLU A 111 -6.59 -6.80 2.24
C GLU A 111 -6.55 -6.49 0.75
N PHE A 112 -5.57 -7.07 0.06
CA PHE A 112 -5.52 -7.10 -1.40
C PHE A 112 -4.89 -8.39 -1.90
N ALA A 113 -5.17 -8.74 -3.15
CA ALA A 113 -4.48 -9.80 -3.86
C ALA A 113 -4.03 -9.27 -5.21
N PHE A 114 -2.76 -9.45 -5.55
CA PHE A 114 -2.20 -8.93 -6.79
C PHE A 114 -1.31 -9.97 -7.46
N ALA A 115 -1.52 -10.16 -8.77
CA ALA A 115 -0.67 -10.97 -9.63
C ALA A 115 0.12 -10.02 -10.54
N PRO A 116 1.39 -9.72 -10.21
CA PRO A 116 2.21 -8.86 -11.04
C PRO A 116 2.34 -9.45 -12.44
N PRO A 117 2.15 -8.66 -13.50
CA PRO A 117 2.26 -9.14 -14.88
C PRO A 117 3.73 -9.28 -15.31
N THR A 118 4.51 -10.09 -14.57
CA THR A 118 5.92 -10.36 -14.85
C THR A 118 6.09 -11.44 -15.92
N ALA A 119 7.18 -11.36 -16.69
CA ALA A 119 7.49 -12.39 -17.69
C ALA A 119 7.84 -13.74 -17.02
N GLU A 120 8.67 -13.69 -15.97
CA GLU A 120 9.11 -14.85 -15.19
C GLU A 120 8.49 -14.83 -13.79
N PRO A 121 8.33 -15.98 -13.12
CA PRO A 121 7.89 -16.03 -11.73
C PRO A 121 8.85 -15.24 -10.82
N ALA A 122 8.29 -14.43 -9.92
CA ALA A 122 9.07 -13.76 -8.90
C ALA A 122 9.79 -14.79 -8.03
N ARG A 123 11.05 -14.55 -7.69
CA ARG A 123 11.80 -15.30 -6.67
C ARG A 123 11.41 -14.80 -5.28
N ARG A 124 11.35 -13.49 -5.12
CA ARG A 124 11.00 -12.82 -3.87
C ARG A 124 10.09 -11.65 -4.12
N MET A 125 9.21 -11.40 -3.17
CA MET A 125 8.28 -10.28 -3.21
C MET A 125 8.40 -9.47 -1.93
N ARG A 126 8.21 -8.16 -1.99
CA ARG A 126 8.01 -7.31 -0.81
C ARG A 126 6.91 -6.31 -1.07
N TRP A 127 6.33 -5.78 -0.01
CA TRP A 127 5.33 -4.71 -0.11
C TRP A 127 5.75 -3.51 0.71
N CYS A 128 5.58 -2.32 0.14
CA CYS A 128 5.82 -1.04 0.79
C CYS A 128 4.51 -0.25 0.88
N LEU A 129 4.17 0.19 2.10
CA LEU A 129 3.06 1.10 2.36
C LEU A 129 3.58 2.49 2.70
N GLY A 130 3.13 3.49 1.94
CA GLY A 130 3.38 4.89 2.20
C GLY A 130 2.47 5.40 3.30
N VAL A 131 3.07 6.01 4.32
CA VAL A 131 2.36 6.76 5.36
C VAL A 131 3.01 8.12 5.54
N ALA A 132 2.21 9.12 5.88
CA ALA A 132 2.69 10.46 6.20
C ALA A 132 1.89 11.04 7.35
N ARG A 133 2.37 12.13 7.95
CA ARG A 133 1.54 12.94 8.85
C ARG A 133 0.32 13.46 8.09
N PHE A 134 -0.84 13.43 8.72
CA PHE A 134 -2.04 14.05 8.19
C PHE A 134 -1.91 15.58 8.28
N GLU A 135 -1.83 16.24 7.12
CA GLU A 135 -1.75 17.69 7.00
C GLU A 135 -2.97 18.21 6.24
N GLU A 136 -3.94 18.77 6.95
CA GLU A 136 -5.22 19.24 6.36
C GLU A 136 -5.02 20.28 5.25
N SER A 137 -3.94 21.07 5.28
CA SER A 137 -3.62 22.02 4.19
C SER A 137 -3.24 21.34 2.87
N GLU A 138 -2.87 20.07 2.90
CA GLU A 138 -2.39 19.28 1.76
C GLU A 138 -3.37 18.14 1.39
N LEU A 139 -4.48 18.04 2.12
CA LEU A 139 -5.52 17.03 1.98
C LEU A 139 -6.86 17.73 1.77
N THR A 140 -7.60 17.34 0.73
CA THR A 140 -8.85 18.01 0.34
C THR A 140 -9.96 17.01 0.02
N ALA A 141 -11.20 17.53 -0.08
CA ALA A 141 -12.38 16.78 -0.50
C ALA A 141 -12.58 15.45 0.28
N PRO A 142 -12.79 15.52 1.61
CA PRO A 142 -13.04 14.34 2.41
C PRO A 142 -14.32 13.62 1.97
N GLU A 143 -14.21 12.32 1.82
CA GLU A 143 -15.33 11.43 1.53
C GLU A 143 -15.31 10.27 2.54
N ASN A 144 -16.42 10.04 3.23
CA ASN A 144 -16.56 8.85 4.08
C ASN A 144 -17.14 7.71 3.24
N VAL A 145 -16.36 6.64 3.06
CA VAL A 145 -16.74 5.47 2.25
C VAL A 145 -16.47 4.20 3.05
N ASP A 146 -17.51 3.39 3.28
CA ASP A 146 -17.44 2.13 4.04
C ASP A 146 -16.75 2.24 5.40
N GLY A 147 -16.95 3.37 6.09
CA GLY A 147 -16.38 3.64 7.42
C GLY A 147 -14.94 4.14 7.42
N VAL A 148 -14.34 4.36 6.24
CA VAL A 148 -13.01 4.97 6.09
C VAL A 148 -13.17 6.39 5.55
N GLU A 149 -12.55 7.36 6.22
CA GLU A 149 -12.48 8.74 5.73
C GLU A 149 -11.32 8.87 4.74
N VAL A 150 -11.64 9.04 3.46
CA VAL A 150 -10.69 9.12 2.34
C VAL A 150 -10.55 10.56 1.87
N TRP A 151 -9.31 10.99 1.66
CA TRP A 151 -8.92 12.33 1.27
C TRP A 151 -8.15 12.33 -0.04
N GLN A 152 -8.30 13.40 -0.83
CA GLN A 152 -7.44 13.66 -1.97
C GLN A 152 -6.17 14.36 -1.49
N ALA A 153 -5.02 13.72 -1.72
CA ALA A 153 -3.73 14.23 -1.28
C ALA A 153 -2.99 14.95 -2.41
N SER A 154 -2.25 16.00 -2.06
CA SER A 154 -1.36 16.66 -3.01
C SER A 154 -0.20 15.74 -3.44
N PHE A 155 0.40 16.03 -4.60
CA PHE A 155 1.57 15.30 -5.08
C PHE A 155 2.83 15.53 -4.21
N ALA A 156 2.83 16.53 -3.31
CA ALA A 156 3.95 16.79 -2.40
C ALA A 156 4.15 15.65 -1.38
N PHE A 157 3.14 14.80 -1.17
CA PHE A 157 3.30 13.61 -0.33
C PHE A 157 4.22 12.55 -0.93
N ALA A 158 4.45 12.56 -2.25
CA ALA A 158 5.34 11.61 -2.90
C ALA A 158 6.77 11.64 -2.32
N GLU A 159 7.24 12.82 -1.90
CA GLU A 159 8.58 13.05 -1.33
C GLU A 159 8.60 13.05 0.21
N ARG A 160 7.45 13.17 0.87
CA ARG A 160 7.35 13.35 2.33
C ARG A 160 6.88 12.11 3.08
N GLN A 161 6.27 11.15 2.38
CA GLN A 161 5.86 9.89 2.99
C GLN A 161 7.08 9.08 3.44
N GLN A 162 6.95 8.43 4.60
CA GLN A 162 7.82 7.31 4.95
C GLN A 162 7.25 6.03 4.32
N LEU A 163 8.14 5.05 4.07
CA LEU A 163 7.76 3.76 3.50
C LEU A 163 7.94 2.67 4.54
N LEU A 164 6.84 2.02 4.92
CA LEU A 164 6.85 0.81 5.72
C LEU A 164 6.98 -0.38 4.74
N CYS A 165 8.21 -0.85 4.54
CA CYS A 165 8.49 -1.96 3.64
C CYS A 165 8.67 -3.26 4.42
N THR A 166 7.96 -4.31 4.03
CA THR A 166 8.20 -5.66 4.57
C THR A 166 9.61 -6.13 4.21
N PRO A 167 10.19 -7.05 5.01
CA PRO A 167 11.30 -7.87 4.54
C PRO A 167 10.92 -8.58 3.23
N TRP A 168 11.93 -9.06 2.52
CA TRP A 168 11.71 -9.89 1.34
C TRP A 168 11.02 -11.20 1.74
N PHE A 169 9.94 -11.54 1.05
CA PHE A 169 9.23 -12.80 1.14
C PHE A 169 9.70 -13.72 0.02
N ASP A 170 10.35 -14.83 0.37
CA ASP A 170 10.71 -15.87 -0.59
C ASP A 170 9.45 -16.68 -0.96
N VAL A 171 9.05 -16.62 -2.23
CA VAL A 171 7.77 -17.20 -2.67
C VAL A 171 7.80 -18.73 -2.73
N VAL A 172 8.99 -19.34 -2.77
CA VAL A 172 9.17 -20.80 -2.80
C VAL A 172 9.20 -21.34 -1.38
N ALA A 173 9.94 -20.68 -0.49
CA ALA A 173 10.00 -21.04 0.93
C ALA A 173 8.69 -20.68 1.68
N GLY A 174 7.93 -19.70 1.17
CA GLY A 174 6.74 -19.20 1.82
C GLY A 174 7.05 -18.45 3.12
N ALA A 175 8.20 -17.79 3.19
CA ALA A 175 8.71 -17.19 4.42
C ALA A 175 9.37 -15.83 4.17
N PHE A 176 9.31 -14.95 5.17
CA PHE A 176 10.09 -13.72 5.18
C PHE A 176 11.56 -14.03 5.51
N GLU A 177 12.46 -13.35 4.80
CA GLU A 177 13.88 -13.34 5.10
C GLU A 177 14.14 -12.53 6.36
N ALA A 178 15.08 -12.98 7.19
CA ALA A 178 15.54 -12.20 8.32
C ALA A 178 16.25 -10.93 7.82
N GLU A 179 15.93 -9.79 8.43
CA GLU A 179 16.70 -8.56 8.22
C GLU A 179 18.12 -8.80 8.77
N GLY A 180 19.12 -8.67 7.89
CA GLY A 180 20.54 -8.89 8.22
C GLY A 180 21.21 -7.69 8.86
#